data_AF-A0A382LDW8-F1
#
_entry.id   AF-A0A382LDW8-F1
#
_cell.length_a   1.000
_cell.length_b   1.000
_cell.length_c   1.000
_cell.angle_alpha   90.00
_cell.angle_beta   90.00
_cell.angle_gamma   90.00
#
_symmetry.space_group_name_H-M   'P 1'
#
loop_
_entity.id
_entity.type
_entity.pdbx_description
1 polymer ?
#
loop_
_entity_poly.entity_id
_entity_poly.type
_entity_poly.pdbx_seq_one_letter_code
_entity_poly.pdbx_strand_id
1 'polypeptide(L)'
;MKSYLEGCGVPTTIVGNVEIPRLIMGIHPYDGCSYQDKARDEENARTFDRVGKVAEVIGCAVREAGVTAVQVDHMNAELDRLHLQAIREA
;
A
#
# COMPACT_ATOMS: atom_id res chain seq x y z
N MET A 1 -1.06 -10.54 -19.55
CA MET A 1 -0.85 -9.90 -18.24
C MET A 1 0.07 -8.72 -18.47
N LYS A 2 -0.28 -7.51 -18.02
CA LYS A 2 0.61 -6.34 -18.10
C LYS A 2 1.74 -6.50 -17.07
N SER A 3 2.93 -6.01 -17.37
CA SER A 3 3.95 -5.79 -16.35
C SER A 3 3.53 -4.71 -15.37
N TYR A 4 4.18 -4.64 -14.20
CA TYR A 4 3.86 -3.61 -13.21
C TYR A 4 4.17 -2.18 -13.72
N LEU A 5 5.13 -2.02 -14.64
CA LEU A 5 5.41 -0.73 -15.30
C LEU A 5 4.36 -0.42 -16.37
N GLU A 6 3.93 -1.42 -17.16
CA GLU A 6 2.87 -1.24 -18.17
C GLU A 6 1.50 -0.93 -17.54
N GLY A 7 1.29 -1.33 -16.28
CA GLY A 7 0.11 -0.96 -15.50
C GLY A 7 0.24 0.39 -14.78
N CYS A 8 1.44 0.97 -14.74
CA CYS A 8 1.73 2.17 -13.95
C CYS A 8 1.19 3.43 -14.64
N GLY A 9 0.28 4.14 -13.98
CA GLY A 9 -0.23 5.45 -14.40
C GLY A 9 0.65 6.63 -13.93
N VAL A 10 1.56 6.36 -12.99
CA VAL A 10 2.47 7.34 -12.42
C VAL A 10 3.73 7.47 -13.30
N PRO A 11 4.30 8.69 -13.47
CA PRO A 11 5.60 8.85 -14.10
C PRO A 11 6.67 7.94 -13.50
N THR A 12 7.53 7.40 -14.35
CA THR A 12 8.66 6.56 -13.94
C THR A 12 9.96 7.36 -13.90
N THR A 13 10.99 6.78 -13.28
CA THR A 13 12.36 7.29 -13.31
C THR A 13 13.34 6.12 -13.27
N ILE A 14 14.60 6.38 -13.63
CA ILE A 14 15.66 5.38 -13.62
C ILE A 14 16.48 5.56 -12.34
N VAL A 15 16.65 4.48 -11.58
CA VAL A 15 17.57 4.38 -10.45
C VAL A 15 18.58 3.28 -10.74
N GLY A 16 19.86 3.66 -10.92
CA GLY A 16 20.87 2.74 -11.45
C GLY A 16 20.52 2.31 -12.88
N ASN A 17 20.25 1.01 -13.06
CA ASN A 17 19.83 0.42 -14.34
C ASN A 17 18.38 -0.09 -14.32
N VAL A 18 17.58 0.33 -13.35
CA VAL A 18 16.20 -0.14 -13.16
C VAL A 18 15.25 1.04 -13.30
N GLU A 19 14.22 0.88 -14.12
CA GLU A 19 13.08 1.81 -14.20
C GLU A 19 12.06 1.49 -13.10
N ILE A 20 11.65 2.51 -12.35
CA ILE A 20 10.71 2.40 -11.23
C ILE A 20 9.66 3.54 -11.27
N PRO A 21 8.46 3.34 -10.70
CA PRO A 21 7.51 4.41 -10.45
C PRO A 21 8.11 5.50 -9.56
N ARG A 22 7.84 6.79 -9.87
CA ARG A 22 8.26 7.92 -9.02
C ARG A 22 7.44 8.06 -7.73
N LEU A 23 6.32 7.36 -7.64
CA LEU A 23 5.47 7.29 -6.45
C LEU A 23 5.32 5.83 -6.05
N ILE A 24 5.59 5.55 -4.78
CA ILE A 24 5.35 4.25 -4.15
C ILE A 24 4.38 4.51 -3.00
N MET A 25 3.32 3.72 -2.91
CA MET A 25 2.35 3.85 -1.84
C MET A 25 2.97 3.40 -0.51
N GLY A 26 2.83 4.23 0.52
CA GLY A 26 3.29 3.89 1.87
C GLY A 26 2.39 2.88 2.56
N ILE A 27 2.88 2.31 3.66
CA ILE A 27 2.18 1.31 4.48
C ILE A 27 1.27 1.97 5.52
N HIS A 28 1.63 3.15 6.02
CA HIS A 28 0.76 3.87 6.96
C HIS A 28 -0.42 4.52 6.22
N PRO A 29 -1.63 4.49 6.81
CA PRO A 29 -1.96 4.04 8.16
C PRO A 29 -2.35 2.55 8.31
N TYR A 30 -2.15 1.71 7.29
CA TYR A 30 -2.71 0.35 7.22
C TYR A 30 -2.12 -0.62 8.26
N ASP A 31 -0.94 -0.32 8.80
CA ASP A 31 -0.28 -1.07 9.88
C ASP A 31 -0.63 -0.54 11.28
N GLY A 32 -1.58 0.39 11.38
CA GLY A 32 -2.01 0.97 12.64
C GLY A 32 -1.14 2.11 13.15
N CYS A 33 -0.09 2.52 12.45
CA CYS A 33 0.77 3.62 12.89
C CYS A 33 0.32 4.98 12.31
N SER A 34 0.36 6.03 13.11
CA SER A 34 -0.02 7.40 12.74
C SER A 34 1.09 8.44 12.88
N TYR A 35 2.15 8.14 13.65
CA TYR A 35 3.15 9.11 14.15
C TYR A 35 2.59 10.26 14.99
N GLN A 36 1.30 10.25 15.33
CA GLN A 36 0.66 11.32 16.08
C GLN A 36 0.59 10.97 17.56
N ASP A 37 -0.25 9.99 17.90
CA ASP A 37 -0.46 9.52 19.26
C ASP A 37 -1.10 8.13 19.28
N LYS A 38 -1.11 7.52 20.48
CA LYS A 38 -1.65 6.17 20.69
C LYS A 38 -3.15 6.05 20.36
N ALA A 39 -3.93 7.11 20.58
CA ALA A 39 -5.37 7.04 20.33
C ALA A 39 -5.63 6.96 18.82
N ARG A 40 -4.86 7.70 18.02
CA ARG A 40 -4.89 7.61 16.56
C ARG A 40 -4.35 6.28 16.05
N ASP A 41 -3.31 5.74 16.68
CA ASP A 41 -2.80 4.42 16.32
C ASP A 41 -3.84 3.31 16.54
N GLU A 42 -4.52 3.34 17.69
CA GLU A 42 -5.62 2.43 17.99
C GLU A 42 -6.82 2.58 17.04
N GLU A 43 -7.12 3.81 16.62
CA GLU A 43 -8.15 4.08 15.62
C GLU A 43 -7.76 3.50 14.26
N ASN A 44 -6.52 3.68 13.82
CA ASN A 44 -6.00 3.10 12.58
C ASN A 44 -6.05 1.57 12.64
N ALA A 45 -5.60 0.96 13.74
CA ALA A 45 -5.65 -0.49 13.93
C ALA A 45 -7.07 -1.05 13.82
N ARG A 46 -8.06 -0.40 14.45
CA ARG A 46 -9.49 -0.77 14.30
C ARG A 46 -10.03 -0.48 12.91
N THR A 47 -9.53 0.57 12.27
CA THR A 47 -9.97 0.97 10.94
C THR A 47 -9.46 -0.01 9.89
N PHE A 48 -8.25 -0.56 10.00
CA PHE A 48 -7.66 -1.45 8.99
C PHE A 48 -7.56 -2.91 9.45
N ASP A 49 -8.38 -3.30 10.42
CA ASP A 49 -8.46 -4.63 11.04
C ASP A 49 -8.87 -5.80 10.11
N ARG A 50 -9.17 -5.53 8.84
CA ARG A 50 -9.62 -6.55 7.88
C ARG A 50 -9.17 -6.22 6.46
N VAL A 51 -8.82 -7.26 5.71
CA VAL A 51 -8.35 -7.19 4.31
C VAL A 51 -9.24 -6.30 3.44
N GLY A 52 -10.56 -6.46 3.53
CA GLY A 52 -11.50 -5.72 2.67
C GLY A 52 -11.39 -4.20 2.78
N LYS A 53 -11.09 -3.66 3.97
CA LYS A 53 -10.92 -2.20 4.14
C LYS A 53 -9.60 -1.71 3.56
N VAL A 54 -8.55 -2.51 3.67
CA VAL A 54 -7.25 -2.22 3.06
C VAL A 54 -7.36 -2.30 1.52
N ALA A 55 -8.03 -3.34 1.02
CA ALA A 55 -8.26 -3.56 -0.41
C ALA A 55 -9.08 -2.44 -1.06
N GLU A 56 -10.04 -1.84 -0.35
CA GLU A 56 -10.81 -0.69 -0.86
C GLU A 56 -9.92 0.51 -1.16
N VAL A 57 -9.00 0.84 -0.24
CA VAL A 57 -8.08 1.97 -0.40
C VAL A 57 -7.04 1.69 -1.50
N ILE A 58 -6.44 0.50 -1.51
CA ILE A 58 -5.51 0.08 -2.56
C ILE A 58 -6.22 0.09 -3.92
N GLY A 59 -7.45 -0.43 -3.98
CA GLY A 59 -8.25 -0.46 -5.20
C GLY A 59 -8.57 0.94 -5.74
N CYS A 60 -8.69 1.94 -4.87
CA CYS A 60 -8.77 3.35 -5.29
C CYS A 60 -7.46 3.81 -5.93
N ALA A 61 -6.32 3.62 -5.25
CA ALA A 61 -5.00 4.03 -5.75
C ALA A 61 -4.64 3.36 -7.10
N VAL A 62 -4.99 2.08 -7.27
CA VAL A 62 -4.80 1.35 -8.53
C VAL A 62 -5.71 1.92 -9.63
N ARG A 63 -7.01 2.07 -9.37
CA ARG A 63 -7.97 2.50 -10.41
C ARG A 63 -7.80 3.96 -10.83
N GLU A 64 -7.50 4.84 -9.88
CA GLU A 64 -7.49 6.29 -10.13
C GLU A 64 -6.12 6.82 -10.51
N ALA A 65 -5.05 6.27 -9.93
CA ALA A 65 -3.68 6.74 -10.15
C ALA A 65 -2.78 5.72 -10.86
N GLY A 66 -3.25 4.50 -11.10
CA GLY A 66 -2.45 3.44 -11.69
C GLY A 66 -1.23 3.10 -10.83
N VAL A 67 -1.37 3.14 -9.51
CA VAL A 67 -0.28 2.75 -8.61
C VAL A 67 -0.03 1.24 -8.72
N THR A 68 1.22 0.85 -8.93
CA THR A 68 1.60 -0.56 -9.09
C THR A 68 2.70 -1.01 -8.12
N ALA A 69 3.13 -0.12 -7.23
CA ALA A 69 4.13 -0.40 -6.20
C ALA A 69 3.68 0.15 -4.84
N VAL A 70 3.88 -0.67 -3.81
CA VAL A 70 3.54 -0.35 -2.42
C VAL A 70 4.65 -0.87 -1.51
N GLN A 71 4.97 -0.10 -0.48
CA GLN A 71 5.85 -0.52 0.59
C GLN A 71 5.08 -1.43 1.55
N VAL A 72 5.72 -2.52 1.96
CA VAL A 72 5.26 -3.35 3.07
C VAL A 72 6.40 -3.38 4.08
N ASP A 73 6.12 -3.06 5.33
CA ASP A 73 7.09 -3.09 6.43
C ASP A 73 6.69 -4.17 7.46
N HIS A 74 7.45 -4.31 8.56
CA HIS A 74 7.34 -5.39 9.55
C HIS A 74 6.97 -4.89 10.95
N MET A 75 6.27 -3.77 11.06
CA MET A 75 5.94 -3.15 12.34
C MET A 75 4.77 -3.88 13.05
N ASN A 76 3.85 -4.50 12.32
CA ASN A 76 2.78 -5.32 12.88
C ASN A 76 2.44 -6.50 11.95
N ALA A 77 3.03 -7.67 12.26
CA ALA A 77 2.95 -8.86 11.43
C ALA A 77 1.53 -9.35 11.08
N GLU A 78 0.50 -9.02 11.87
CA GLU A 78 -0.88 -9.37 11.55
C GLU A 78 -1.46 -8.42 10.50
N LEU A 79 -1.33 -7.11 10.70
CA LEU A 79 -1.78 -6.10 9.73
C LEU A 79 -0.98 -6.14 8.43
N ASP A 80 0.32 -6.42 8.51
CA ASP A 80 1.20 -6.59 7.34
C ASP A 80 0.75 -7.77 6.47
N ARG A 81 0.27 -8.87 7.10
CA ARG A 81 -0.32 -10.01 6.37
C ARG A 81 -1.62 -9.61 5.67
N LEU A 82 -2.48 -8.80 6.31
CA LEU A 82 -3.70 -8.32 5.68
C LEU A 82 -3.38 -7.41 4.48
N HIS A 83 -2.35 -6.57 4.57
CA HIS A 83 -1.87 -5.75 3.46
C HIS A 83 -1.35 -6.62 2.30
N LEU A 84 -0.49 -7.60 2.58
CA LEU A 84 -0.01 -8.55 1.57
C LEU A 84 -1.13 -9.39 0.95
N GLN A 85 -2.12 -9.79 1.76
CA GLN A 85 -3.29 -10.52 1.30
C GLN A 85 -4.15 -9.64 0.37
N ALA A 86 -4.38 -8.38 0.73
CA ALA A 86 -5.11 -7.43 -0.11
C ALA A 86 -4.44 -7.24 -1.49
N ILE A 87 -3.11 -7.18 -1.54
CA ILE A 87 -2.35 -7.08 -2.80
C ILE A 87 -2.50 -8.36 -3.64
N ARG A 88 -2.56 -9.53 -3.00
CA ARG A 88 -2.64 -10.83 -3.69
C ARG A 88 -4.04 -11.19 -4.18
N GLU A 89 -5.08 -10.75 -3.48
CA GLU A 89 -6.47 -11.14 -3.74
C GLU A 89 -7.26 -10.12 -4.58
N ALA A 90 -6.77 -8.89 -4.70
CA ALA A 90 -7.34 -7.84 -5.55
C ALA A 90 -7.00 -8.04 -7.04
#